data_AF-A0A1B6KA11-F1
#
_entry.id   AF-A0A1B6KA11-F1
#
_cell.length_a   1.000
_cell.length_b   1.000
_cell.length_c   1.000
_cell.angle_alpha   90.00
_cell.angle_beta   90.00
_cell.angle_gamma   90.00
#
_symmetry.space_group_name_H-M   'P 1'
#
loop_
_entity.id
_entity.type
_entity.pdbx_description
1 polymer ?
#
loop_
_entity_poly.entity_id
_entity_poly.type
_entity_poly.pdbx_seq_one_letter_code
_entity_poly.pdbx_strand_id
1 'polypeptide(L)'
;MDEVPRKRLKEREPMETKQFHEMELDDRILKALAKLGWQTPTLIQERAIPLLLDGKDVLVRARTGSGKTGAFAIPVIQRILTSKHVAKEQAVKALILAPSKELCNQIHSHVLELTQKCSREVRCVDISPQLDIAAQRPLLIERPDIVVATPARALLHLKAKSLTL
;
A
#
# COMPACT_ATOMS: atom_id res chain seq x y z
N MET A 1 35.86 3.66 -38.84
CA MET A 1 35.39 4.57 -37.78
C MET A 1 33.88 4.50 -37.85
N ASP A 2 33.32 3.46 -37.23
CA ASP A 2 31.93 3.05 -37.46
C ASP A 2 30.98 3.84 -36.56
N GLU A 3 30.02 4.53 -37.18
CA GLU A 3 28.94 5.22 -36.49
C GLU A 3 28.00 4.23 -35.83
N VAL A 4 27.84 4.34 -34.51
CA VAL A 4 26.85 3.59 -33.74
C VAL A 4 25.45 4.18 -34.00
N PRO A 5 24.46 3.41 -34.50
CA PRO A 5 23.13 3.93 -34.79
C PRO A 5 22.41 4.35 -33.50
N ARG A 6 22.05 5.63 -33.38
CA ARG A 6 21.16 6.13 -32.33
C ARG A 6 19.76 5.54 -32.53
N LYS A 7 19.41 4.52 -31.74
CA LYS A 7 18.03 4.01 -31.65
C LYS A 7 17.09 5.18 -31.32
N ARG A 8 16.19 5.51 -32.25
CA ARG A 8 15.09 6.45 -32.02
C ARG A 8 14.28 5.95 -30.83
N LEU A 9 14.16 6.78 -29.79
CA LEU A 9 13.21 6.57 -28.70
C LEU A 9 11.83 6.47 -29.35
N LYS A 10 11.18 5.31 -29.24
CA LYS A 10 9.78 5.15 -29.66
C LYS A 10 8.96 6.24 -28.98
N GLU A 11 8.24 7.02 -29.78
CA GLU A 11 7.25 7.98 -29.30
C GLU A 11 6.30 7.25 -28.35
N ARG A 12 6.11 7.80 -27.15
CA ARG A 12 5.24 7.20 -26.15
C ARG A 12 3.81 7.28 -26.71
N GLU A 13 3.21 6.12 -26.97
CA GLU A 13 1.78 6.05 -27.28
C GLU A 13 0.99 6.81 -26.20
N PRO A 14 0.00 7.64 -26.58
CA PRO A 14 -0.85 8.31 -25.63
C PRO A 14 -1.59 7.23 -24.82
N MET A 15 -1.23 7.11 -23.55
CA MET A 15 -1.89 6.16 -22.66
C MET A 15 -3.26 6.67 -22.28
N GLU A 16 -4.25 5.81 -22.49
CA GLU A 16 -5.63 5.99 -22.06
C GLU A 16 -5.67 6.23 -20.54
N THR A 17 -6.18 7.40 -20.15
CA THR A 17 -6.24 7.82 -18.75
C THR A 17 -7.27 7.00 -17.99
N LYS A 18 -6.82 6.02 -17.19
CA LYS A 18 -7.73 5.21 -16.38
C LYS A 18 -8.16 5.92 -15.11
N GLN A 19 -9.46 6.03 -14.89
CA GLN A 19 -10.06 6.53 -13.66
C GLN A 19 -10.14 5.43 -12.59
N PHE A 20 -10.26 5.82 -11.32
CA PHE A 20 -10.36 4.84 -10.22
C PHE A 20 -11.55 3.88 -10.37
N HIS A 21 -12.69 4.35 -10.88
CA HIS A 21 -13.87 3.51 -11.07
C HIS A 21 -13.69 2.46 -12.19
N GLU A 22 -12.70 2.62 -13.05
CA GLU A 22 -12.37 1.67 -14.14
C GLU A 22 -11.35 0.61 -13.69
N MET A 23 -10.89 0.67 -12.43
CA MET A 23 -9.89 -0.25 -11.86
C MET A 23 -10.52 -1.39 -11.03
N GLU A 24 -11.84 -1.59 -11.13
CA GLU A 24 -12.58 -2.66 -10.43
C GLU A 24 -12.34 -2.70 -8.91
N LEU A 25 -12.22 -1.51 -8.30
CA LEU A 25 -12.02 -1.36 -6.86
C LEU A 25 -13.33 -1.55 -6.09
N ASP A 26 -13.22 -2.06 -4.86
CA ASP A 26 -14.34 -2.15 -3.92
C ASP A 26 -14.97 -0.77 -3.65
N ASP A 27 -16.30 -0.71 -3.65
CA ASP A 27 -17.08 0.51 -3.42
C ASP A 27 -16.66 1.28 -2.17
N ARG A 28 -16.21 0.59 -1.12
CA ARG A 28 -15.75 1.24 0.12
C ARG A 28 -14.49 2.04 -0.12
N ILE A 29 -13.56 1.53 -0.95
CA ILE A 29 -12.35 2.26 -1.36
C ILE A 29 -12.75 3.48 -2.18
N LEU A 30 -13.62 3.32 -3.19
CA LEU A 30 -14.09 4.42 -4.02
C LEU A 30 -14.77 5.53 -3.20
N LYS A 31 -15.59 5.16 -2.22
CA LYS A 31 -16.23 6.11 -1.27
C LYS A 31 -15.21 6.82 -0.37
N ALA A 32 -14.13 6.14 0.02
CA ALA A 32 -13.04 6.76 0.78
C ALA A 32 -12.28 7.78 -0.08
N LEU A 33 -11.91 7.40 -1.32
CA LEU A 33 -11.26 8.27 -2.29
C LEU A 33 -12.08 9.53 -2.59
N ALA A 34 -13.38 9.37 -2.83
CA ALA A 34 -14.29 10.50 -3.05
C ALA A 34 -14.33 11.46 -1.85
N LYS A 35 -14.38 10.93 -0.61
CA LYS A 35 -14.36 11.75 0.60
C LYS A 35 -13.03 12.49 0.80
N LEU A 36 -11.91 11.89 0.39
CA LEU A 36 -10.60 12.52 0.40
C LEU A 36 -10.41 13.54 -0.74
N GLY A 37 -11.38 13.66 -1.64
CA GLY A 37 -11.31 14.54 -2.81
C GLY A 37 -10.41 14.01 -3.92
N TRP A 38 -10.06 12.72 -3.90
CA TRP A 38 -9.21 12.08 -4.92
C TRP A 38 -10.08 11.67 -6.11
N GLN A 39 -10.41 12.65 -6.94
CA GLN A 39 -11.29 12.45 -8.10
C GLN A 39 -10.61 11.63 -9.21
N THR A 40 -9.34 11.93 -9.48
CA THR A 40 -8.56 11.28 -10.53
C THR A 40 -7.26 10.71 -9.95
N PRO A 41 -6.80 9.54 -10.43
CA PRO A 41 -5.52 9.00 -9.99
C PRO A 41 -4.37 9.89 -10.47
N THR A 42 -3.33 10.01 -9.66
CA THR A 42 -2.08 10.59 -10.13
C THR A 42 -1.43 9.66 -11.16
N LEU A 43 -0.54 10.19 -12.01
CA LEU A 43 0.16 9.40 -13.03
C LEU A 43 0.81 8.12 -12.47
N ILE A 44 1.33 8.15 -11.23
CA ILE A 44 1.94 6.96 -10.65
C ILE A 44 0.90 5.94 -10.16
N GLN A 45 -0.25 6.41 -9.66
CA GLN A 45 -1.35 5.56 -9.23
C GLN A 45 -1.97 4.87 -10.44
N GLU A 46 -2.25 5.62 -11.50
CA GLU A 46 -2.80 5.13 -12.76
C GLU A 46 -1.96 3.99 -13.35
N ARG A 47 -0.63 4.10 -13.30
CA ARG A 47 0.28 3.07 -13.83
C ARG A 47 0.46 1.89 -12.88
N ALA A 48 0.61 2.15 -11.59
CA ALA A 48 1.00 1.13 -10.63
C ALA A 48 -0.17 0.29 -10.14
N ILE A 49 -1.35 0.90 -9.93
CA ILE A 49 -2.50 0.21 -9.33
C ILE A 49 -2.91 -1.00 -10.18
N PRO A 50 -3.15 -0.90 -11.51
CA PRO A 50 -3.54 -2.05 -12.30
C PRO A 50 -2.50 -3.17 -12.28
N LEU A 51 -1.21 -2.83 -12.37
CA LEU A 51 -0.12 -3.83 -12.32
C LEU A 51 -0.07 -4.56 -10.97
N LEU A 52 -0.28 -3.84 -9.87
CA LEU A 52 -0.29 -4.42 -8.52
C LEU A 52 -1.55 -5.26 -8.25
N LEU A 53 -2.70 -4.89 -8.83
CA LEU A 53 -3.92 -5.70 -8.81
C LEU A 53 -3.74 -7.01 -9.59
N ASP A 54 -3.03 -6.98 -10.71
CA ASP A 54 -2.61 -8.17 -11.47
C ASP A 54 -1.59 -9.06 -10.72
N GLY A 55 -1.14 -8.64 -9.53
CA GLY A 55 -0.16 -9.37 -8.73
C GLY A 55 1.28 -9.29 -9.23
N LYS A 56 1.61 -8.29 -10.07
CA LYS A 56 2.98 -8.06 -10.57
C LYS A 56 3.84 -7.33 -9.54
N ASP A 57 5.14 -7.60 -9.58
CA ASP A 57 6.13 -6.80 -8.86
C ASP A 57 6.41 -5.50 -9.61
N VAL A 58 6.42 -4.38 -8.90
CA VAL A 58 6.55 -3.05 -9.51
C VAL A 58 7.64 -2.24 -8.82
N LEU A 59 8.61 -1.77 -9.62
CA LEU A 59 9.56 -0.74 -9.20
C LEU A 59 9.06 0.64 -9.62
N VAL A 60 8.81 1.51 -8.65
CA VAL A 60 8.27 2.86 -8.88
C VAL A 60 9.33 3.92 -8.57
N ARG A 61 9.59 4.80 -9.55
CA ARG A 61 10.44 5.99 -9.37
C ARG A 61 9.60 7.26 -9.51
N ALA A 62 9.36 7.96 -8.41
CA ALA A 62 8.65 9.24 -8.41
C ALA A 62 9.05 10.15 -7.24
N ARG A 63 8.89 11.46 -7.40
CA ARG A 63 9.18 12.47 -6.35
C ARG A 63 8.20 12.36 -5.17
N THR A 64 8.58 12.82 -4.00
CA THR A 64 7.65 12.92 -2.84
C THR A 64 6.44 13.78 -3.20
N GLY A 65 5.28 13.48 -2.61
CA GLY A 65 4.02 14.16 -2.96
C GLY A 65 3.34 13.65 -4.25
N SER A 66 3.94 12.73 -5.00
CA SER A 66 3.37 12.23 -6.27
C SER A 66 2.23 11.22 -6.12
N GLY A 67 1.75 10.94 -4.89
CA GLY A 67 0.70 9.94 -4.64
C GLY A 67 1.17 8.49 -4.49
N LYS A 68 2.48 8.24 -4.26
CA LYS A 68 3.05 6.89 -4.12
C LYS A 68 2.37 6.02 -3.06
N THR A 69 2.00 6.62 -1.92
CA THR A 69 1.32 5.88 -0.84
C THR A 69 0.01 5.27 -1.30
N GLY A 70 -0.83 6.06 -1.97
CA GLY A 70 -2.07 5.54 -2.58
C GLY A 70 -1.80 4.47 -3.63
N ALA A 71 -0.74 4.64 -4.42
CA ALA A 71 -0.40 3.73 -5.51
C ALA A 71 -0.16 2.28 -5.05
N PHE A 72 0.43 2.06 -3.87
CA PHE A 72 0.58 0.73 -3.29
C PHE A 72 -0.50 0.38 -2.25
N ALA A 73 -1.05 1.35 -1.51
CA ALA A 73 -1.99 1.07 -0.44
C ALA A 73 -3.36 0.62 -0.99
N ILE A 74 -3.85 1.25 -2.05
CA ILE A 74 -5.13 0.91 -2.69
C ILE A 74 -5.17 -0.57 -3.11
N PRO A 75 -4.21 -1.10 -3.91
CA PRO A 75 -4.25 -2.51 -4.31
C PRO A 75 -4.06 -3.47 -3.13
N VAL A 76 -3.28 -3.10 -2.11
CA VAL A 76 -3.16 -3.90 -0.87
C VAL A 76 -4.52 -4.02 -0.17
N ILE A 77 -5.21 -2.91 0.04
CA ILE A 77 -6.54 -2.88 0.68
C ILE A 77 -7.54 -3.70 -0.16
N GLN A 78 -7.55 -3.53 -1.48
CA GLN A 78 -8.41 -4.28 -2.40
C GLN A 78 -8.21 -5.81 -2.25
N ARG A 79 -6.95 -6.26 -2.22
CA ARG A 79 -6.62 -7.69 -2.09
C ARG A 79 -7.03 -8.25 -0.73
N ILE A 80 -6.87 -7.47 0.34
CA ILE A 80 -7.32 -7.86 1.69
C ILE A 80 -8.83 -8.05 1.72
N LEU A 81 -9.59 -7.07 1.20
CA LEU A 81 -11.05 -7.15 1.12
C LEU A 81 -11.49 -8.37 0.30
N THR A 82 -10.94 -8.54 -0.89
CA THR A 82 -11.21 -9.68 -1.78
C THR A 82 -10.96 -11.01 -1.07
N SER A 83 -9.82 -11.15 -0.39
CA SER A 83 -9.50 -12.36 0.38
C SER A 83 -10.51 -12.60 1.51
N LYS A 84 -11.00 -11.54 2.18
CA LYS A 84 -11.99 -11.66 3.26
C LYS A 84 -13.41 -11.98 2.79
N HIS A 85 -13.72 -11.75 1.51
CA HIS A 85 -14.96 -12.25 0.91
C HIS A 85 -14.97 -13.78 0.81
N VAL A 86 -13.81 -14.41 0.64
CA VAL A 86 -13.66 -15.88 0.57
C VAL A 86 -13.52 -16.49 1.96
N ALA A 87 -12.61 -15.96 2.78
CA ALA A 87 -12.33 -16.47 4.12
C ALA A 87 -12.15 -15.31 5.11
N LYS A 88 -12.94 -15.30 6.18
CA LYS A 88 -12.91 -14.26 7.23
C LYS A 88 -11.73 -14.40 8.21
N GLU A 89 -10.66 -15.08 7.79
CA GLU A 89 -9.48 -15.27 8.61
C GLU A 89 -8.77 -13.93 8.86
N GLN A 90 -8.43 -13.71 10.13
CA GLN A 90 -7.66 -12.56 10.57
C GLN A 90 -6.18 -12.94 10.66
N ALA A 91 -5.37 -12.34 9.80
CA ALA A 91 -3.94 -12.59 9.66
C ALA A 91 -3.25 -11.33 9.13
N VAL A 92 -1.94 -11.23 9.33
CA VAL A 92 -1.14 -10.18 8.68
C VAL A 92 -1.00 -10.54 7.22
N LYS A 93 -1.55 -9.70 6.33
CA LYS A 93 -1.55 -9.91 4.88
C LYS A 93 -0.58 -9.00 4.14
N ALA A 94 -0.15 -7.90 4.79
CA ALA A 94 0.80 -6.96 4.21
C ALA A 94 1.75 -6.38 5.26
N LEU A 95 3.03 -6.26 4.89
CA LEU A 95 4.06 -5.53 5.62
C LEU A 95 4.54 -4.36 4.75
N ILE A 96 4.39 -3.14 5.24
CA ILE A 96 4.89 -1.92 4.58
C ILE A 96 6.10 -1.43 5.36
N LEU A 97 7.24 -1.32 4.67
CA LEU A 97 8.49 -0.85 5.25
C LEU A 97 8.82 0.57 4.82
N ALA A 98 9.20 1.41 5.79
CA ALA A 98 9.71 2.75 5.53
C ALA A 98 10.98 3.05 6.34
N PRO A 99 11.86 3.94 5.85
CA PRO A 99 13.17 4.20 6.46
C PRO A 99 13.11 4.91 7.83
N SER A 100 12.03 5.64 8.13
CA SER A 100 11.92 6.42 9.37
C SER A 100 10.55 6.24 10.03
N LYS A 101 10.46 6.57 11.32
CA LYS A 101 9.21 6.50 12.09
C LYS A 101 8.19 7.50 11.58
N GLU A 102 8.65 8.69 11.22
CA GLU A 102 7.83 9.79 10.71
C GLU A 102 7.17 9.37 9.39
N LEU A 103 7.93 8.72 8.50
CA LEU A 103 7.39 8.20 7.25
C LEU A 103 6.46 7.00 7.47
N CYS A 104 6.74 6.13 8.44
CA CYS A 104 5.80 5.07 8.85
C CYS A 104 4.47 5.67 9.31
N ASN A 105 4.51 6.69 10.17
CA ASN A 105 3.33 7.35 10.71
C ASN A 105 2.50 8.04 9.60
N GLN A 106 3.16 8.69 8.63
CA GLN A 106 2.50 9.26 7.45
C GLN A 106 1.80 8.19 6.61
N ILE A 107 2.49 7.07 6.35
CA ILE A 107 1.91 5.95 5.60
C ILE A 107 0.72 5.36 6.35
N HIS A 108 0.87 5.10 7.65
CA HIS A 108 -0.19 4.57 8.51
C HIS A 108 -1.43 5.47 8.48
N SER A 109 -1.25 6.78 8.65
CA SER A 109 -2.34 7.76 8.59
C SER A 109 -3.07 7.73 7.24
N HIS A 110 -2.34 7.70 6.12
CA HIS A 110 -2.94 7.58 4.79
C HIS A 110 -3.69 6.26 4.60
N VAL A 111 -3.19 5.16 5.15
CA VAL A 111 -3.90 3.86 5.10
C VAL A 111 -5.19 3.93 5.93
N LEU A 112 -5.18 4.57 7.10
CA LEU A 112 -6.39 4.77 7.90
C LEU A 112 -7.45 5.62 7.18
N GLU A 113 -7.02 6.65 6.46
CA GLU A 113 -7.91 7.47 5.62
C GLU A 113 -8.55 6.64 4.50
N LEU A 114 -7.76 5.83 3.79
CA LEU A 114 -8.25 4.95 2.70
C LEU A 114 -9.15 3.82 3.22
N THR A 115 -8.92 3.35 4.45
CA THR A 115 -9.69 2.26 5.07
C THR A 115 -10.89 2.76 5.88
N GLN A 116 -11.16 4.07 5.94
CA GLN A 116 -12.22 4.62 6.78
C GLN A 116 -13.61 4.00 6.52
N LYS A 117 -13.88 3.54 5.30
CA LYS A 117 -15.15 2.91 4.89
C LYS A 117 -15.16 1.38 5.05
N CYS A 118 -14.05 0.77 5.46
CA CYS A 118 -13.87 -0.66 5.66
C CYS A 118 -13.01 -1.00 6.90
N SER A 119 -13.04 -0.14 7.93
CA SER A 119 -12.18 -0.27 9.12
C SER A 119 -12.52 -1.47 10.00
N ARG A 120 -13.70 -2.07 9.82
CA ARG A 120 -14.07 -3.34 10.49
C ARG A 120 -13.38 -4.53 9.83
N GLU A 121 -13.11 -4.41 8.52
CA GLU A 121 -12.56 -5.46 7.67
C GLU A 121 -11.07 -5.29 7.44
N VAL A 122 -10.50 -4.09 7.50
CA VAL A 122 -9.07 -3.87 7.24
C VAL A 122 -8.46 -3.13 8.43
N ARG A 123 -7.65 -3.85 9.21
CA ARG A 123 -6.94 -3.29 10.37
C ARG A 123 -5.50 -2.95 9.99
N CYS A 124 -5.04 -1.75 10.35
CA CYS A 124 -3.69 -1.30 10.09
C CYS A 124 -3.02 -0.80 11.38
N VAL A 125 -1.81 -1.27 11.67
CA VAL A 125 -1.02 -0.84 12.83
C VAL A 125 0.35 -0.33 12.41
N ASP A 126 0.86 0.67 13.14
CA ASP A 126 2.25 1.12 13.04
C ASP A 126 3.05 0.64 14.26
N ILE A 127 4.11 -0.14 14.02
CA ILE A 127 5.03 -0.63 15.05
C ILE A 127 6.39 0.06 15.01
N SER A 128 6.54 1.10 14.19
CA SER A 128 7.73 1.93 14.09
C SER A 128 8.10 2.70 15.38
N PRO A 129 7.16 3.10 16.28
CA PRO A 129 7.52 3.71 17.54
C PRO A 129 8.45 2.81 18.37
N GLN A 130 9.46 3.41 19.00
CA GLN A 130 10.39 2.71 19.89
C GLN A 130 9.75 2.51 21.25
N LEU A 131 8.74 1.66 21.28
CA LEU A 131 8.13 1.16 22.51
C LEU A 131 8.67 -0.24 22.80
N ASP A 132 8.59 -0.64 24.06
CA ASP A 132 8.89 -2.00 24.46
C ASP A 132 8.04 -2.99 23.66
N ILE A 133 8.65 -4.11 23.28
CA ILE A 133 7.94 -5.19 22.55
C ILE A 133 6.69 -5.62 23.32
N ALA A 134 6.78 -5.67 24.67
CA ALA A 134 5.66 -6.02 25.53
C ALA A 134 4.46 -5.05 25.37
N ALA A 135 4.71 -3.76 25.16
CA ALA A 135 3.66 -2.77 24.95
C ALA A 135 3.01 -2.87 23.56
N GLN A 136 3.74 -3.33 22.54
CA GLN A 136 3.22 -3.50 21.18
C GLN A 136 2.64 -4.89 20.91
N ARG A 137 2.96 -5.88 21.75
CA ARG A 137 2.47 -7.25 21.60
C ARG A 137 0.95 -7.37 21.52
N PRO A 138 0.14 -6.63 22.32
CA PRO A 138 -1.31 -6.67 22.21
C PRO A 138 -1.81 -6.26 20.81
N LEU A 139 -1.17 -5.26 20.18
CA LEU A 139 -1.55 -4.80 18.84
C LEU A 139 -1.35 -5.88 17.78
N LEU A 140 -0.31 -6.72 17.93
CA LEU A 140 0.02 -7.77 16.98
C LEU A 140 -0.73 -9.09 17.25
N ILE A 141 -1.15 -9.33 18.50
CA ILE A 141 -2.00 -10.48 18.88
C ILE A 141 -3.35 -10.42 18.15
N GLU A 142 -3.88 -9.22 17.92
CA GLU A 142 -5.09 -8.97 17.14
C GLU A 142 -4.95 -9.26 15.63
N ARG A 143 -3.76 -9.69 15.18
CA ARG A 143 -3.42 -10.05 13.80
C ARG A 143 -3.92 -9.00 12.79
N PRO A 144 -3.44 -7.75 12.88
CA PRO A 144 -3.88 -6.70 11.96
C PRO A 144 -3.53 -7.08 10.51
N ASP A 145 -4.36 -6.68 9.55
CA ASP A 145 -4.16 -7.03 8.14
C ASP A 145 -2.92 -6.38 7.53
N ILE A 146 -2.63 -5.15 7.98
CA ILE A 146 -1.51 -4.34 7.50
C ILE A 146 -0.64 -3.95 8.70
N VAL A 147 0.66 -4.19 8.57
CA VAL A 147 1.67 -3.72 9.53
C VAL A 147 2.58 -2.72 8.81
N VAL A 148 2.73 -1.53 9.39
CA VAL A 148 3.70 -0.53 8.96
C VAL A 148 4.86 -0.52 9.95
N ALA A 149 6.10 -0.53 9.46
CA ALA A 149 7.28 -0.60 10.32
C ALA A 149 8.53 -0.03 9.66
N THR A 150 9.53 0.30 10.49
CA THR A 150 10.91 0.39 10.01
C THR A 150 11.51 -1.02 9.87
N PRO A 151 12.49 -1.24 8.98
CA PRO A 151 13.12 -2.57 8.82
C PRO A 151 13.65 -3.14 10.15
N ALA A 152 14.29 -2.29 10.97
CA ALA A 152 14.82 -2.70 12.27
C ALA A 152 13.71 -3.17 13.24
N ARG A 153 12.57 -2.45 13.28
CA ARG A 153 11.43 -2.83 14.13
C ARG A 153 10.74 -4.09 13.63
N ALA A 154 10.51 -4.22 12.33
CA ALA A 154 9.93 -5.43 11.75
C ALA A 154 10.79 -6.66 12.10
N LEU A 155 12.11 -6.57 11.91
CA LEU A 155 13.04 -7.66 12.22
C LEU A 155 13.02 -8.02 13.71
N LEU A 156 12.96 -7.03 14.60
CA LEU A 156 12.87 -7.25 16.05
C LEU A 156 11.62 -8.08 16.40
N HIS A 157 10.46 -7.71 15.86
CA HIS A 157 9.20 -8.40 16.15
C HIS A 157 9.11 -9.80 15.53
N LEU A 158 9.68 -10.00 14.35
CA LEU A 158 9.81 -11.31 13.70
C LEU A 158 10.71 -12.26 14.51
N LYS A 159 11.89 -11.78 14.95
CA LYS A 159 12.80 -12.56 15.81
C LYS A 159 12.16 -12.93 17.14
N ALA A 160 11.38 -12.02 17.72
CA ALA A 160 10.64 -12.26 18.95
C ALA A 160 9.37 -13.11 18.75
N LYS A 161 9.06 -13.55 17.51
CA LYS A 161 7.83 -14.29 17.14
C LYS A 161 6.54 -13.59 17.55
N SER A 162 6.59 -12.27 17.68
CA SER A 162 5.42 -11.43 17.99
C SER A 162 4.73 -10.93 16.73
N LEU A 163 5.44 -10.88 15.60
CA LEU A 163 4.90 -10.71 14.26
C LEU A 163 5.07 -12.04 13.50
N THR A 164 4.01 -12.48 12.83
CA THR A 164 4.02 -13.64 11.91
C THR A 164 3.47 -13.16 10.57
N LEU A 165 4.12 -13.57 9.48
CA LEU A 165 3.78 -13.24 8.09
C LEU A 165 3.46 -14.52 7.33
#